data_AF-A0A2E1ACG8-F1
#
_entry.id   AF-A0A2E1ACG8-F1
#
_cell.length_a   1.000
_cell.length_b   1.000
_cell.length_c   1.000
_cell.angle_alpha   90.00
_cell.angle_beta   90.00
_cell.angle_gamma   90.00
#
_symmetry.space_group_name_H-M   'P 1'
#
loop_
_entity.id
_entity.type
_entity.pdbx_description
1 polymer ?
#
loop_
_entity_poly.entity_id
_entity_poly.type
_entity_poly.pdbx_seq_one_letter_code
_entity_poly.pdbx_strand_id
1 'polypeptide(L)'
;MASWGPGNFDSDSALDKLAKWCEFLLQEVGDFYSQSGEIDDLSFLRKADGNVIPNADIVVTLCEHYESYYIGVSSDIVKSWKDIYLRIHDRVFDASKYPSDIELSEALQRRRIVEDTFNRLYAIASHDEVVDG
;
A
#
# COMPACT_ATOMS: atom_id res chain seq x y z
N MET A 1 22.33 -11.43 25.94
CA MET A 1 22.18 -10.02 25.55
C MET A 1 22.43 -9.93 24.07
N ALA A 2 21.42 -9.65 23.26
CA ALA A 2 21.66 -9.32 21.85
C ALA A 2 22.40 -7.99 21.83
N SER A 3 23.66 -8.01 21.37
CA SER A 3 24.44 -6.80 21.20
C SER A 3 23.91 -6.11 19.95
N TRP A 4 23.43 -4.88 20.10
CA TRP A 4 22.99 -4.07 18.97
C TRP A 4 24.20 -3.79 18.08
N GLY A 5 24.15 -4.24 16.83
CA GLY A 5 25.19 -4.04 15.83
C GLY A 5 24.60 -3.76 14.44
N PRO A 6 25.43 -3.48 13.43
CA PRO A 6 24.97 -3.52 12.03
C PRO A 6 24.42 -4.93 11.72
N GLY A 7 23.26 -5.01 11.07
CA GLY A 7 22.59 -6.29 10.77
C GLY A 7 21.55 -6.75 11.80
N ASN A 8 21.01 -5.86 12.65
CA ASN A 8 19.97 -6.26 13.60
C ASN A 8 18.70 -6.83 12.92
N PHE A 9 18.41 -6.43 11.68
CA PHE A 9 17.32 -6.99 10.89
C PHE A 9 17.66 -8.38 10.31
N ASP A 10 18.91 -8.84 10.40
CA ASP A 10 19.31 -10.20 10.01
C ASP A 10 18.99 -11.22 11.12
N SER A 11 18.54 -10.76 12.29
CA SER A 11 18.06 -11.64 13.35
C SER A 11 16.62 -12.05 13.09
N ASP A 12 16.33 -13.35 13.17
CA ASP A 12 14.98 -13.91 13.09
C ASP A 12 13.97 -13.16 13.99
N SER A 13 14.36 -12.80 15.22
CA SER A 13 13.47 -12.07 16.13
C SER A 13 13.14 -10.65 15.67
N ALA A 14 14.03 -10.01 14.91
CA ALA A 14 13.77 -8.71 14.31
C ALA A 14 12.89 -8.83 13.07
N LEU A 15 13.12 -9.84 12.23
CA LEU A 15 12.25 -10.16 11.09
C LEU A 15 10.83 -10.53 11.55
N ASP A 16 10.69 -11.35 12.59
CA ASP A 16 9.39 -11.66 13.21
C ASP A 16 8.67 -10.40 13.70
N LYS A 17 9.44 -9.47 14.28
CA LYS A 17 8.86 -8.21 14.75
C LYS A 17 8.45 -7.31 13.60
N LEU A 18 9.23 -7.30 12.51
CA LEU A 18 8.94 -6.57 11.29
C LEU A 18 7.70 -7.12 10.59
N ALA A 19 7.58 -8.44 10.45
CA ALA A 19 6.42 -9.12 9.87
C ALA A 19 5.12 -8.72 10.59
N LYS A 20 5.12 -8.74 11.93
CA LYS A 20 3.97 -8.28 12.74
C LYS A 20 3.61 -6.82 12.53
N TRP A 21 4.61 -5.97 12.25
CA TRP A 21 4.37 -4.57 11.91
C TRP A 21 3.75 -4.44 10.51
N CYS A 22 4.25 -5.20 9.54
CA CYS A 22 3.68 -5.23 8.19
C CYS A 22 2.23 -5.73 8.21
N GLU A 23 1.95 -6.82 8.93
CA GLU A 23 0.59 -7.34 9.14
C GLU A 23 -0.33 -6.27 9.73
N PHE A 24 0.12 -5.54 10.76
CA PHE A 24 -0.66 -4.45 11.36
C PHE A 24 -0.99 -3.35 10.34
N LEU A 25 0.00 -2.90 9.57
CA LEU A 25 -0.19 -1.85 8.56
C LEU A 25 -1.15 -2.31 7.46
N LEU A 26 -1.06 -3.56 7.01
CA LEU A 26 -1.95 -4.13 6.01
C LEU A 26 -3.36 -4.38 6.55
N GLN A 27 -3.50 -4.70 7.83
CA GLN A 27 -4.81 -4.75 8.48
C GLN A 27 -5.47 -3.37 8.45
N GLU A 28 -4.74 -2.29 8.73
CA GLU A 28 -5.29 -0.92 8.61
C GLU A 28 -5.73 -0.58 7.19
N VAL A 29 -4.98 -1.05 6.18
CA VAL A 29 -5.36 -0.92 4.77
C VAL A 29 -6.66 -1.70 4.49
N GLY A 30 -6.74 -2.97 4.91
CA GLY A 30 -7.91 -3.81 4.71
C GLY A 30 -9.16 -3.30 5.42
N ASP A 31 -9.00 -2.83 6.66
CA ASP A 31 -10.09 -2.26 7.46
C ASP A 31 -10.66 -1.00 6.78
N PHE A 32 -9.80 -0.15 6.24
CA PHE A 32 -10.23 1.04 5.51
C PHE A 32 -11.13 0.69 4.31
N TYR A 33 -10.71 -0.26 3.47
CA TYR A 33 -11.49 -0.67 2.30
C TYR A 33 -12.73 -1.52 2.64
N SER A 34 -12.72 -2.21 3.78
CA SER A 34 -13.89 -2.97 4.24
C SER A 34 -14.97 -2.07 4.84
N GLN A 35 -14.58 -0.95 5.44
CA GLN A 35 -15.50 0.02 6.05
C GLN A 35 -15.98 1.09 5.05
N SER A 36 -15.40 1.17 3.85
CA SER A 36 -15.71 2.22 2.87
C SER A 36 -17.01 2.02 2.10
N GLY A 37 -17.89 1.11 2.53
CA GLY A 37 -19.07 0.61 1.80
C GLY A 37 -20.04 1.65 1.22
N GLU A 38 -19.90 2.94 1.55
CA GLU A 38 -20.78 4.02 1.06
C GLU A 38 -20.07 5.35 0.70
N ILE A 39 -18.74 5.47 0.86
CA ILE A 39 -18.03 6.75 0.62
C ILE A 39 -17.16 6.65 -0.64
N ASP A 40 -17.75 7.05 -1.77
CA ASP A 40 -17.07 7.15 -3.07
C ASP A 40 -16.85 8.63 -3.47
N ASP A 41 -16.15 9.41 -2.64
CA ASP A 41 -15.93 10.84 -2.88
C ASP A 41 -14.49 11.32 -2.59
N LEU A 42 -14.25 12.63 -2.69
CA LEU A 42 -12.95 13.23 -2.41
C LEU A 42 -12.49 13.03 -0.96
N SER A 43 -13.40 12.84 0.00
CA SER A 43 -13.05 12.60 1.40
C SER A 43 -12.45 11.21 1.60
N PHE A 44 -12.92 10.22 0.84
CA PHE A 44 -12.31 8.90 0.76
C PHE A 44 -10.86 9.00 0.30
N LEU A 45 -10.61 9.67 -0.84
CA LEU A 45 -9.25 9.79 -1.38
C LEU A 45 -8.30 10.51 -0.42
N ARG A 46 -8.76 11.58 0.25
CA ARG A 46 -7.93 12.28 1.24
C ARG A 46 -7.53 11.39 2.41
N LYS A 47 -8.43 10.53 2.88
CA LYS A 47 -8.12 9.57 3.95
C LYS A 47 -7.19 8.47 3.45
N ALA A 48 -7.43 7.96 2.24
CA ALA A 48 -6.57 6.96 1.62
C ALA A 48 -5.14 7.49 1.44
N ASP A 49 -4.98 8.69 0.87
CA ASP A 49 -3.68 9.34 0.63
C ASP A 49 -2.90 9.61 1.93
N GLY A 50 -3.60 9.89 3.03
CA GLY A 50 -2.98 10.21 4.32
C GLY A 50 -2.62 9.01 5.18
N ASN A 51 -3.33 7.88 5.03
CA ASN A 51 -3.20 6.73 5.93
C ASN A 51 -2.87 5.44 5.18
N VAL A 52 -3.61 5.12 4.14
CA VAL A 52 -3.60 3.81 3.49
C VAL A 52 -2.46 3.67 2.49
N ILE A 53 -2.28 4.68 1.64
CA ILE A 53 -1.21 4.69 0.65
C ILE A 53 0.17 4.69 1.33
N PRO A 54 0.43 5.51 2.37
CA PRO A 54 1.68 5.44 3.11
C PRO A 54 1.92 4.07 3.76
N ASN A 55 0.90 3.46 4.38
CA ASN A 55 1.03 2.13 4.98
C ASN A 55 1.42 1.08 3.94
N ALA A 56 0.77 1.08 2.77
CA ALA A 56 1.11 0.17 1.68
C ALA A 56 2.55 0.40 1.19
N ASP A 57 2.97 1.65 0.97
CA ASP A 57 4.33 1.95 0.48
C ASP A 57 5.43 1.63 1.50
N ILE A 58 5.16 1.82 2.80
CA ILE A 58 6.04 1.39 3.89
C ILE A 58 6.25 -0.12 3.81
N VAL A 59 5.17 -0.90 3.73
CA VAL A 59 5.26 -2.37 3.68
C VAL A 59 6.03 -2.82 2.44
N VAL A 60 5.69 -2.29 1.27
CA VAL A 60 6.40 -2.61 0.02
C VAL A 60 7.91 -2.32 0.16
N THR A 61 8.27 -1.15 0.67
CA THR A 61 9.67 -0.75 0.85
C THR A 61 10.42 -1.70 1.79
N LEU A 62 9.76 -2.13 2.87
CA LEU A 62 10.37 -3.06 3.83
C LEU A 62 10.55 -4.46 3.22
N CYS A 63 9.55 -4.96 2.50
CA CYS A 63 9.63 -6.26 1.82
C CYS A 63 10.72 -6.28 0.74
N GLU A 64 10.81 -5.22 -0.08
CA GLU A 64 11.83 -5.10 -1.12
C GLU A 64 13.26 -5.00 -0.54
N HIS A 65 13.42 -4.42 0.66
CA HIS A 65 14.74 -4.21 1.25
C HIS A 65 15.22 -5.37 2.13
N TYR A 66 14.30 -6.05 2.83
CA TYR A 66 14.64 -7.08 3.82
C TYR A 66 14.22 -8.49 3.40
N GLU A 67 13.80 -8.68 2.14
CA GLU A 67 13.36 -9.99 1.62
C GLU A 67 12.29 -10.64 2.52
N SER A 68 11.43 -9.81 3.14
CA SER A 68 10.33 -10.29 3.95
C SER A 68 9.19 -10.65 3.00
N TYR A 69 9.10 -11.93 2.63
CA TYR A 69 8.18 -12.40 1.60
C TYR A 69 6.74 -12.56 2.11
N TYR A 70 6.55 -12.91 3.38
CA TYR A 70 5.22 -13.12 3.93
C TYR A 70 4.59 -11.81 4.41
N ILE A 71 3.52 -11.40 3.73
CA ILE A 71 2.75 -10.20 4.07
C ILE A 71 1.32 -10.53 4.52
N GLY A 72 0.90 -11.80 4.43
CA GLY A 72 -0.38 -12.26 4.96
C GLY A 72 -1.62 -11.65 4.27
N VAL A 73 -1.45 -11.13 3.06
CA VAL A 73 -2.55 -10.59 2.23
C VAL A 73 -2.49 -11.21 0.84
N SER A 74 -3.65 -11.64 0.32
CA SER A 74 -3.72 -12.23 -1.01
C SER A 74 -3.59 -11.20 -2.12
N SER A 75 -3.05 -11.62 -3.26
CA SER A 75 -2.90 -10.79 -4.45
C SER A 75 -4.25 -10.27 -4.96
N ASP A 76 -5.30 -11.08 -4.85
CA ASP A 76 -6.68 -10.69 -5.17
C ASP A 76 -7.22 -9.56 -4.28
N ILE A 77 -6.90 -9.57 -2.98
CA ILE A 77 -7.28 -8.48 -2.06
C ILE A 77 -6.56 -7.19 -2.43
N VAL A 78 -5.26 -7.26 -2.71
CA VAL A 78 -4.47 -6.09 -3.12
C VAL A 78 -5.01 -5.51 -4.42
N LYS A 79 -5.37 -6.36 -5.38
CA LYS A 79 -5.99 -5.95 -6.65
C LYS A 79 -7.32 -5.25 -6.40
N SER A 80 -8.16 -5.77 -5.50
CA SER A 80 -9.42 -5.13 -5.13
C SER A 80 -9.21 -3.72 -4.57
N TRP A 81 -8.23 -3.54 -3.67
CA TRP A 81 -7.89 -2.21 -3.12
C TRP A 81 -7.47 -1.22 -4.20
N LYS A 82 -6.59 -1.66 -5.12
CA LYS A 82 -6.17 -0.87 -6.28
C LYS A 82 -7.37 -0.44 -7.12
N ASP A 83 -8.22 -1.39 -7.48
CA ASP A 83 -9.36 -1.15 -8.36
C ASP A 83 -10.37 -0.19 -7.71
N ILE A 84 -10.61 -0.30 -6.40
CA ILE A 84 -11.47 0.61 -5.65
C ILE A 84 -10.89 2.04 -5.67
N TYR A 85 -9.61 2.20 -5.33
CA TYR A 85 -8.96 3.51 -5.30
C TYR A 85 -9.01 4.17 -6.68
N LEU A 86 -8.56 3.48 -7.72
CA LEU A 86 -8.49 4.03 -9.08
C LEU A 86 -9.88 4.36 -9.63
N ARG A 87 -10.88 3.51 -9.37
CA ARG A 87 -12.27 3.79 -9.75
C ARG A 87 -12.78 5.07 -9.11
N ILE A 88 -12.55 5.26 -7.81
CA ILE A 88 -13.01 6.46 -7.09
C ILE A 88 -12.23 7.68 -7.58
N HIS A 89 -10.91 7.58 -7.72
CA HIS A 89 -10.06 8.62 -8.27
C HIS A 89 -10.58 9.07 -9.64
N ASP A 90 -10.74 8.15 -10.59
CA ASP A 90 -11.13 8.46 -11.96
C ASP A 90 -12.56 9.01 -12.04
N ARG A 91 -13.45 8.63 -11.11
CA ARG A 91 -14.80 9.19 -10.99
C ARG A 91 -14.81 10.65 -10.52
N VAL A 92 -13.97 11.00 -9.55
CA VAL A 92 -13.97 12.35 -8.94
C VAL A 92 -12.97 13.29 -9.60
N PHE A 93 -12.05 12.76 -10.40
CA PHE A 93 -11.08 13.53 -11.15
C PHE A 93 -11.76 14.44 -12.16
N ASP A 94 -11.45 15.73 -12.09
CA ASP A 94 -11.96 16.74 -13.01
C ASP A 94 -10.82 17.66 -13.42
N ALA A 95 -10.30 17.43 -14.63
CA ALA A 95 -9.20 18.20 -15.19
C ALA A 95 -9.50 19.71 -15.26
N SER A 96 -10.77 20.11 -15.35
CA SER A 96 -11.16 21.52 -15.44
C SER A 96 -11.00 22.29 -14.12
N LYS A 97 -10.81 21.59 -13.00
CA LYS A 97 -10.61 22.18 -11.67
C LYS A 97 -9.17 22.56 -11.37
N TYR A 98 -8.23 22.23 -12.27
CA TYR A 98 -6.81 22.54 -12.10
C TYR A 98 -6.46 23.84 -12.83
N PRO A 99 -6.04 24.90 -12.11
CA PRO A 99 -5.80 26.21 -12.72
C PRO A 99 -4.54 26.29 -13.58
N SER A 100 -3.66 25.29 -13.50
CA SER A 100 -2.43 25.21 -14.29
C SER A 100 -2.11 23.78 -14.75
N ASP A 101 -1.32 23.68 -15.83
CA ASP A 101 -0.79 22.40 -16.31
C ASP A 101 0.10 21.71 -15.28
N ILE A 102 0.75 22.48 -14.40
CA ILE A 102 1.59 21.95 -13.32
C ILE A 102 0.72 21.19 -12.31
N GLU A 103 -0.34 21.82 -11.80
CA GLU A 103 -1.23 21.19 -10.82
C GLU A 103 -1.97 19.98 -11.40
N LEU A 104 -2.34 20.04 -12.69
CA LEU A 104 -2.91 18.90 -13.41
C LEU A 104 -1.89 17.75 -13.49
N SER A 105 -0.64 18.06 -13.84
CA SER A 105 0.45 17.07 -13.91
C SER A 105 0.74 16.44 -12.55
N GLU A 106 0.74 17.22 -11.47
CA GLU A 106 0.94 16.71 -10.11
C GLU A 106 -0.19 15.77 -9.68
N ALA A 107 -1.44 16.08 -10.04
CA ALA A 107 -2.57 15.20 -9.77
C ALA A 107 -2.47 13.87 -10.53
N LEU A 108 -2.10 13.92 -11.82
CA LEU A 108 -1.87 12.72 -12.63
C LEU A 108 -0.68 11.90 -12.10
N GLN A 109 0.38 12.56 -11.66
CA GLN A 109 1.53 11.91 -11.04
C GLN A 109 1.14 11.19 -9.75
N ARG A 110 0.30 11.80 -8.91
CA ARG A 110 -0.18 11.16 -7.68
C ARG A 110 -0.93 9.87 -7.97
N ARG A 111 -1.88 9.89 -8.91
CA ARG A 111 -2.61 8.69 -9.35
C ARG A 111 -1.65 7.57 -9.77
N ARG A 112 -0.62 7.92 -10.54
CA ARG A 112 0.40 6.98 -11.01
C ARG A 112 1.22 6.40 -9.85
N ILE A 113 1.65 7.22 -8.90
CA ILE A 113 2.39 6.76 -7.72
C ILE A 113 1.55 5.73 -6.95
N VAL A 114 0.27 6.01 -6.72
CA VAL A 114 -0.61 5.07 -6.00
C VAL A 114 -0.79 3.76 -6.78
N GLU A 115 -0.99 3.85 -8.09
CA GLU A 115 -1.05 2.67 -8.95
C GLU A 115 0.24 1.84 -8.88
N ASP A 116 1.41 2.48 -8.95
CA ASP A 116 2.71 1.82 -8.88
C ASP A 116 2.95 1.18 -7.50
N THR A 117 2.55 1.83 -6.40
CA THR A 117 2.60 1.26 -5.05
C THR A 117 1.77 -0.02 -4.95
N PHE A 118 0.52 -0.01 -5.43
CA PHE A 118 -0.31 -1.22 -5.41
C PHE A 118 0.22 -2.31 -6.36
N ASN A 119 0.79 -1.95 -7.50
CA ASN A 119 1.41 -2.92 -8.40
C ASN A 119 2.60 -3.64 -7.73
N ARG A 120 3.43 -2.90 -6.99
CA ARG A 120 4.55 -3.48 -6.22
C ARG A 120 4.03 -4.38 -5.10
N LEU A 121 3.04 -3.94 -4.34
CA LEU A 121 2.41 -4.75 -3.29
C LEU A 121 1.77 -6.03 -3.85
N TYR A 122 1.12 -5.93 -5.01
CA TYR A 122 0.52 -7.06 -5.70
C TYR A 122 1.59 -8.08 -6.11
N ALA A 123 2.73 -7.62 -6.63
CA ALA A 123 3.83 -8.50 -7.00
C ALA A 123 4.40 -9.26 -5.79
N ILE A 124 4.52 -8.61 -4.64
CA ILE A 124 4.94 -9.24 -3.38
C ILE A 124 3.90 -10.29 -2.95
N ALA A 125 2.62 -9.92 -2.88
CA ALA A 125 1.53 -10.82 -2.50
C ALA A 125 1.43 -12.05 -3.42
N SER A 126 1.62 -11.86 -4.72
CA SER A 126 1.56 -12.94 -5.71
C SER A 126 2.74 -13.90 -5.58
N HIS A 127 3.91 -13.40 -5.16
CA HIS A 127 5.07 -14.25 -4.93
C HIS A 127 4.90 -15.10 -3.67
N ASP A 128 4.37 -14.51 -2.60
CA ASP A 128 4.07 -15.16 -1.33
C ASP A 128 3.13 -16.37 -1.53
N GLU A 129 2.03 -16.16 -2.26
CA GLU A 129 1.05 -17.22 -2.61
C GLU A 129 1.66 -18.41 -3.36
N VAL A 130 2.72 -18.20 -4.14
CA VAL A 130 3.41 -19.25 -4.90
C VAL A 130 4.38 -20.04 -4.00
N VAL A 131 4.90 -19.44 -2.94
CA VAL A 131 5.85 -20.08 -2.02
C VAL A 131 5.13 -20.97 -0.99
N ASP A 132 3.89 -20.62 -0.62
CA ASP A 132 3.09 -21.33 0.38
C ASP A 132 2.16 -22.45 -0.17
N GLY A 133 2.06 -22.60 -1.50
CA GLY A 133 1.20 -23.60 -2.18
C GLY A 133 1.92 -24.87 -2.62
#